data_AF-A0A1N7BQM6-F1
#
_entry.id   AF-A0A1N7BQM6-F1
#
_cell.length_a   1.000
_cell.length_b   1.000
_cell.length_c   1.000
_cell.angle_alpha   90.00
_cell.angle_beta   90.00
_cell.angle_gamma   90.00
#
_symmetry.space_group_name_H-M   'P 1'
#
loop_
_entity.id
_entity.type
_entity.pdbx_description
1 polymer ?
#
loop_
_entity_poly.entity_id
_entity_poly.type
_entity_poly.pdbx_seq_one_letter_code
_entity_poly.pdbx_strand_id
1 'polypeptide(L)'
;MKQLTACAALLLSQLLPGCAGLPTAAPELAQVRALAAGEQALPAFGELALRHRDSYARLRPYLSPQQDASEQVLDRQRRAMHADVALIQRGVSLYLQALGRLAGQEYLSLDNEIKAAGSAIRAWPDSGIVDRDVAAYTAVLRLLARLQGEAGQRAQLAHVLREGDDAVQTLLSTLASLLRLYDKAGDNERDIVLGQLEMDLAFADTPQQRLLVVLARTLQQSKTEEYRLYGLRHTLAGQQLAALAREHARLAMAGTHIPEATWTDHQAANAAKRP
;
A
#
# COMPACT_ATOMS: atom_id res chain seq x y z
N MET A 1 25.64 -66.16 13.84
CA MET A 1 24.35 -65.91 13.14
C MET A 1 23.36 -65.38 14.18
N LYS A 2 22.95 -64.10 14.07
CA LYS A 2 21.97 -63.29 14.86
C LYS A 2 22.44 -61.81 14.85
N GLN A 3 22.94 -61.28 13.73
CA GLN A 3 22.19 -60.40 12.83
C GLN A 3 20.79 -59.94 13.26
N LEU A 4 20.63 -58.61 13.30
CA LEU A 4 19.52 -57.86 12.68
C LEU A 4 18.16 -57.84 13.40
N THR A 5 18.08 -57.50 14.70
CA THR A 5 16.78 -57.20 15.36
C THR A 5 16.85 -56.07 16.39
N ALA A 6 17.68 -55.04 16.18
CA ALA A 6 17.74 -53.89 17.11
C ALA A 6 17.64 -52.51 16.44
N CYS A 7 17.81 -52.39 15.12
CA CYS A 7 17.73 -51.10 14.43
C CYS A 7 16.39 -50.80 13.74
N ALA A 8 15.42 -51.73 13.77
CA ALA A 8 14.16 -51.58 13.04
C ALA A 8 13.02 -50.89 13.85
N ALA A 9 13.17 -50.70 15.16
CA ALA A 9 12.10 -50.18 16.01
C ALA A 9 12.22 -48.68 16.38
N LEU A 10 13.35 -48.03 16.08
CA LEU A 10 13.55 -46.59 16.39
C LEU A 10 13.53 -45.66 15.16
N LEU A 11 13.33 -46.21 13.96
CA LEU A 11 13.26 -45.44 12.71
C LEU A 11 11.82 -45.29 12.15
N LEU A 12 10.82 -45.81 12.85
CA LEU A 12 9.42 -45.76 12.42
C LEU A 12 8.57 -44.66 13.07
N SER A 13 9.16 -43.77 13.88
CA SER A 13 8.46 -42.65 14.53
C SER A 13 8.72 -41.28 13.90
N GLN A 14 9.43 -41.22 12.76
CA GLN A 14 9.83 -39.97 12.09
C GLN A 14 9.07 -39.71 10.76
N LEU A 15 8.01 -40.46 10.46
CA LEU A 15 7.25 -40.33 9.19
C LEU A 15 5.77 -39.93 9.36
N LEU A 16 5.48 -39.03 10.29
CA LEU A 16 4.17 -38.37 10.37
C LEU A 16 4.27 -36.83 10.40
N PRO A 17 4.68 -36.16 9.30
CA PRO A 17 4.17 -34.84 8.98
C PRO A 17 3.04 -35.02 7.96
N GLY A 18 1.81 -35.24 8.41
CA GLY A 18 0.76 -35.65 7.48
C GLY A 18 -0.65 -35.78 8.03
N CYS A 19 -1.12 -34.78 8.79
CA CYS A 19 -2.55 -34.50 8.90
C CYS A 19 -2.78 -33.03 8.53
N ALA A 20 -2.61 -32.72 7.24
CA ALA A 20 -3.27 -31.57 6.64
C ALA A 20 -4.75 -31.96 6.50
N GLY A 21 -5.56 -31.55 7.48
CA GLY A 21 -6.99 -31.79 7.52
C GLY A 21 -7.68 -30.61 8.20
N LEU A 22 -8.18 -29.70 7.35
CA LEU A 22 -9.12 -28.59 7.60
C LEU A 22 -8.57 -27.30 8.24
N PRO A 23 -8.47 -26.19 7.48
CA PRO A 23 -8.28 -24.87 8.04
C PRO A 23 -9.62 -24.34 8.55
N THR A 24 -9.97 -24.67 9.78
CA THR A 24 -11.00 -23.97 10.55
C THR A 24 -10.31 -23.26 11.70
N ALA A 25 -9.76 -22.07 11.44
CA ALA A 25 -9.19 -21.25 12.49
C ALA A 25 -9.44 -19.78 12.18
N ALA A 26 -9.99 -19.06 13.16
CA ALA A 26 -10.02 -17.61 13.15
C ALA A 26 -8.65 -17.03 12.80
N PRO A 27 -8.58 -15.85 12.15
CA PRO A 27 -7.30 -15.22 11.92
C PRO A 27 -6.58 -15.03 13.27
N GLU A 28 -5.38 -15.59 13.38
CA GLU A 28 -4.59 -15.49 14.60
C GLU A 28 -4.27 -14.02 14.88
N LEU A 29 -4.47 -13.56 16.12
CA LEU A 29 -4.27 -12.15 16.49
C LEU A 29 -2.88 -11.63 16.11
N ALA A 30 -1.86 -12.49 16.18
CA ALA A 30 -0.51 -12.17 15.74
C ALA A 30 -0.42 -11.83 14.24
N GLN A 31 -1.14 -12.58 13.40
CA GLN A 31 -1.17 -12.36 11.95
C GLN A 31 -1.92 -11.06 11.60
N VAL A 32 -3.03 -10.77 12.31
CA VAL A 32 -3.75 -9.49 12.12
C VAL A 32 -2.89 -8.29 12.54
N ARG A 33 -2.12 -8.40 13.63
CA ARG A 33 -1.16 -7.36 14.03
C ARG A 33 -0.03 -7.20 13.02
N ALA A 34 0.47 -8.30 12.46
CA ALA A 34 1.48 -8.25 11.40
C ALA A 34 0.93 -7.58 10.13
N LEU A 35 -0.32 -7.86 9.75
CA LEU A 35 -1.02 -7.17 8.66
C LEU A 35 -1.16 -5.67 8.95
N ALA A 36 -1.61 -5.30 10.14
CA ALA A 36 -1.73 -3.90 10.56
C ALA A 36 -0.38 -3.17 10.53
N ALA A 37 0.68 -3.85 10.96
CA ALA A 37 2.05 -3.37 10.82
C ALA A 37 2.53 -3.27 9.37
N GLY A 38 1.77 -3.74 8.38
CA GLY A 38 2.03 -3.49 6.95
C GLY A 38 1.76 -2.05 6.52
N GLU A 39 1.15 -1.21 7.37
CA GLU A 39 0.86 0.21 7.10
C GLU A 39 2.12 1.02 6.70
N GLN A 40 3.30 0.61 7.16
CA GLN A 40 4.62 1.20 6.79
C GLN A 40 4.93 1.12 5.28
N ALA A 41 4.18 0.35 4.49
CA ALA A 41 4.24 0.41 3.03
C ALA A 41 3.65 1.72 2.45
N LEU A 42 2.71 2.36 3.15
CA LEU A 42 1.98 3.52 2.65
C LEU A 42 2.82 4.82 2.61
N PRO A 43 3.70 5.12 3.58
CA PRO A 43 4.64 6.24 3.47
C PRO A 43 5.49 6.20 2.19
N ALA A 44 5.99 5.03 1.78
CA ALA A 44 6.77 4.89 0.56
C ALA A 44 5.95 5.25 -0.69
N PHE A 45 4.69 4.83 -0.76
CA PHE A 45 3.76 5.27 -1.80
C PHE A 45 3.57 6.80 -1.78
N GLY A 46 3.36 7.39 -0.61
CA GLY A 46 3.14 8.83 -0.44
C GLY A 46 4.30 9.67 -0.98
N GLU A 47 5.55 9.26 -0.72
CA GLU A 47 6.74 9.93 -1.27
C GLU A 47 6.80 9.87 -2.80
N LEU A 48 6.41 8.73 -3.39
CA LEU A 48 6.38 8.56 -4.84
C LEU A 48 5.25 9.41 -5.47
N ALA A 49 4.10 9.51 -4.80
CA ALA A 49 2.98 10.37 -5.20
C ALA A 49 3.34 11.87 -5.12
N LEU A 50 4.04 12.29 -4.06
CA LEU A 50 4.55 13.66 -3.91
C LEU A 50 5.54 14.00 -5.01
N ARG A 51 6.48 13.09 -5.30
CA ARG A 51 7.43 13.31 -6.39
C ARG A 51 6.71 13.44 -7.73
N HIS A 52 5.72 12.60 -8.01
CA HIS A 52 4.92 12.69 -9.24
C HIS A 52 4.16 14.03 -9.32
N ARG A 53 3.53 14.47 -8.23
CA ARG A 53 2.87 15.78 -8.14
C ARG A 53 3.83 16.90 -8.51
N ASP A 54 5.08 16.84 -8.04
CA ASP A 54 6.08 17.88 -8.23
C ASP A 54 6.95 17.70 -9.50
N SER A 55 6.57 16.80 -10.42
CA SER A 55 7.32 16.56 -11.66
C SER A 55 7.52 17.81 -12.51
N TYR A 56 6.53 18.72 -12.57
CA TYR A 56 6.64 19.93 -13.38
C TYR A 56 7.83 20.80 -13.02
N ALA A 57 8.07 21.02 -11.72
CA ALA A 57 9.17 21.86 -11.25
C ALA A 57 10.54 21.29 -11.65
N ARG A 58 10.66 19.96 -11.72
CA ARG A 58 11.89 19.28 -12.14
C ARG A 58 12.06 19.21 -13.65
N LEU A 59 10.95 19.09 -14.37
CA LEU A 59 10.93 19.04 -15.84
C LEU A 59 11.20 20.40 -16.47
N ARG A 60 10.66 21.48 -15.89
CA ARG A 60 10.64 22.83 -16.47
C ARG A 60 11.96 23.29 -17.10
N PRO A 61 13.17 23.05 -16.53
CA PRO A 61 14.43 23.47 -17.15
C PRO A 61 14.73 22.79 -18.50
N TYR A 62 14.09 21.66 -18.79
CA TYR A 62 14.35 20.79 -19.94
C TYR A 62 13.23 20.82 -20.98
N LEU A 63 12.20 21.65 -20.78
CA LEU A 63 11.05 21.74 -21.68
C LEU A 63 11.26 22.84 -22.72
N SER A 64 10.91 22.53 -23.96
CA SER A 64 10.64 23.57 -24.97
C SER A 64 9.39 24.39 -24.60
N PRO A 65 9.19 25.60 -25.15
CA PRO A 65 8.03 26.43 -24.85
C PRO A 65 6.67 25.73 -25.09
N GLN A 66 6.57 24.90 -26.13
CA GLN A 66 5.35 24.15 -26.42
C GLN A 66 5.11 23.02 -25.40
N GLN A 67 6.17 22.33 -24.99
CA GLN A 67 6.10 21.30 -23.96
C GLN A 67 5.75 21.90 -22.59
N ASP A 68 6.31 23.08 -22.25
CA ASP A 68 6.02 23.78 -21.00
C ASP A 68 4.53 24.12 -20.87
N ALA A 69 3.93 24.70 -21.90
CA ALA A 69 2.49 25.01 -21.90
C ALA A 69 1.61 23.76 -21.69
N SER A 70 1.99 22.65 -22.31
CA SER A 70 1.28 21.36 -22.15
C SER A 70 1.46 20.78 -20.75
N GLU A 71 2.68 20.79 -20.21
CA GLU A 71 2.99 20.27 -18.88
C GLU A 71 2.37 21.10 -17.75
N GLN A 72 2.17 22.41 -17.93
CA GLN A 72 1.43 23.22 -16.96
C GLN A 72 -0.03 22.79 -16.81
N VAL A 73 -0.67 22.32 -17.89
CA VAL A 73 -2.03 21.76 -17.83
C VAL A 73 -2.02 20.47 -17.02
N LEU A 74 -1.08 19.57 -17.31
CA LEU A 74 -0.92 18.30 -16.60
C LEU A 74 -0.56 18.51 -15.12
N ASP A 75 0.25 19.51 -14.79
CA ASP A 75 0.61 19.85 -13.42
C ASP A 75 -0.62 20.22 -12.57
N ARG A 76 -1.52 21.04 -13.12
CA ARG A 76 -2.78 21.38 -12.44
C ARG A 76 -3.61 20.13 -12.17
N GLN A 77 -3.70 19.21 -13.14
CA GLN A 77 -4.41 17.94 -12.97
C GLN A 77 -3.74 17.07 -11.90
N ARG A 78 -2.42 16.87 -11.95
CA ARG A 78 -1.65 16.10 -10.97
C ARG A 78 -1.85 16.63 -9.54
N ARG A 79 -1.77 17.96 -9.35
CA ARG A 79 -1.99 18.61 -8.05
C ARG A 79 -3.40 18.43 -7.54
N ALA A 80 -4.40 18.59 -8.40
CA ALA A 80 -5.80 18.41 -8.02
C ALA A 80 -6.10 16.95 -7.64
N MET A 81 -5.57 15.99 -8.39
CA MET A 81 -5.71 14.56 -8.11
C MET A 81 -4.99 14.13 -6.84
N HIS A 82 -3.80 14.69 -6.56
CA HIS A 82 -2.98 14.30 -5.40
C HIS A 82 -3.74 14.42 -4.07
N ALA A 83 -4.62 15.41 -3.92
CA ALA A 83 -5.46 15.55 -2.73
C ALA A 83 -6.40 14.35 -2.53
N ASP A 84 -7.07 13.91 -3.61
CA ASP A 84 -7.96 12.75 -3.60
C ASP A 84 -7.18 11.44 -3.36
N VAL A 85 -5.97 11.31 -3.92
CA VAL A 85 -5.07 10.16 -3.69
C VAL A 85 -4.63 10.06 -2.23
N ALA A 86 -4.27 11.19 -1.60
CA ALA A 86 -3.89 11.21 -0.19
C ALA A 86 -5.02 10.74 0.73
N LEU A 87 -6.28 11.03 0.37
CA LEU A 87 -7.45 10.54 1.07
C LEU A 87 -7.61 9.02 0.94
N ILE A 88 -7.42 8.46 -0.26
CA ILE A 88 -7.42 6.99 -0.47
C ILE A 88 -6.36 6.31 0.41
N GLN A 89 -5.12 6.80 0.37
CA GLN A 89 -4.03 6.28 1.20
C GLN A 89 -4.40 6.35 2.69
N ARG A 90 -4.98 7.48 3.14
CA ARG A 90 -5.43 7.66 4.52
C ARG A 90 -6.53 6.68 4.91
N GLY A 91 -7.48 6.41 4.03
CA GLY A 91 -8.54 5.42 4.27
C GLY A 91 -7.98 4.02 4.54
N VAL A 92 -7.01 3.58 3.72
CA VAL A 92 -6.32 2.29 3.92
C VAL A 92 -5.52 2.29 5.24
N SER A 93 -4.79 3.36 5.53
CA SER A 93 -4.05 3.53 6.79
C SER A 93 -4.98 3.39 8.01
N LEU A 94 -6.11 4.11 8.03
CA LEU A 94 -7.07 4.04 9.12
C LEU A 94 -7.69 2.65 9.29
N TYR A 95 -7.96 1.96 8.19
CA TYR A 95 -8.41 0.57 8.21
C TYR A 95 -7.40 -0.36 8.89
N LEU A 96 -6.12 -0.28 8.51
CA LEU A 96 -5.06 -1.09 9.12
C LEU A 96 -4.85 -0.77 10.60
N GLN A 97 -4.90 0.52 10.97
CA GLN A 97 -4.84 0.95 12.36
C GLN A 97 -6.00 0.40 13.19
N ALA A 98 -7.21 0.42 12.65
CA ALA A 98 -8.39 -0.16 13.30
C ALA A 98 -8.22 -1.67 13.54
N LEU A 99 -7.74 -2.41 12.54
CA LEU A 99 -7.42 -3.84 12.70
C LEU A 99 -6.37 -4.08 13.78
N GLY A 100 -5.30 -3.29 13.81
CA GLY A 100 -4.24 -3.39 14.81
C GLY A 100 -4.77 -3.20 16.23
N ARG A 101 -5.58 -2.16 16.46
CA ARG A 101 -6.20 -1.87 17.76
C ARG A 101 -7.20 -2.95 18.18
N LEU A 102 -8.06 -3.40 17.27
CA LEU A 102 -9.00 -4.50 17.54
C LEU A 102 -8.25 -5.80 17.89
N ALA A 103 -7.15 -6.10 17.20
CA ALA A 103 -6.29 -7.24 17.53
C ALA A 103 -5.51 -7.06 18.83
N GLY A 104 -5.22 -5.82 19.23
CA GLY A 104 -4.67 -5.45 20.53
C GLY A 104 -5.69 -5.49 21.68
N GLN A 105 -6.99 -5.70 21.38
CA GLN A 105 -8.10 -5.55 22.33
C GLN A 105 -8.18 -4.13 22.92
N GLU A 106 -7.77 -3.13 22.14
CA GLU A 106 -7.78 -1.72 22.53
C GLU A 106 -9.12 -1.06 22.18
N TYR A 107 -9.49 -0.01 22.92
CA TYR A 107 -10.65 0.80 22.57
C TYR A 107 -10.42 1.52 21.23
N LEU A 108 -11.38 1.37 20.32
CA LEU A 108 -11.31 2.04 19.04
C LEU A 108 -11.97 3.43 19.12
N SER A 109 -11.16 4.49 19.12
CA SER A 109 -11.58 5.86 18.82
C SER A 109 -10.80 6.39 17.61
N LEU A 110 -11.49 6.75 16.54
CA LEU A 110 -11.00 7.37 15.31
C LEU A 110 -11.93 8.50 14.85
N ASP A 111 -12.73 9.09 15.76
CA ASP A 111 -13.77 10.07 15.40
C ASP A 111 -13.21 11.27 14.65
N ASN A 112 -12.07 11.79 15.11
CA ASN A 112 -11.42 12.95 14.50
C ASN A 112 -10.79 12.57 13.17
N GLU A 113 -10.21 11.38 13.08
CA GLU A 113 -9.54 10.87 11.89
C GLU A 113 -10.54 10.53 10.78
N ILE A 114 -11.69 9.93 11.11
CA ILE A 114 -12.76 9.66 10.17
C ILE A 114 -13.40 10.97 9.71
N LYS A 115 -13.61 11.94 10.60
CA LYS A 115 -14.09 13.28 10.18
C LYS A 115 -13.12 13.96 9.23
N ALA A 116 -11.82 13.90 9.51
CA ALA A 116 -10.80 14.45 8.63
C ALA A 116 -10.74 13.72 7.28
N ALA A 117 -10.99 12.41 7.25
CA ALA A 117 -11.06 11.62 6.03
C ALA A 117 -12.44 11.68 5.34
N GLY A 118 -13.49 12.15 6.01
CA GLY A 118 -14.88 12.13 5.52
C GLY A 118 -15.15 13.01 4.29
N SER A 119 -14.15 13.71 3.77
CA SER A 119 -14.24 14.45 2.52
C SER A 119 -14.49 13.51 1.34
N ALA A 120 -15.43 13.88 0.48
CA ALA A 120 -15.66 13.16 -0.77
C ALA A 120 -14.43 13.24 -1.68
N ILE A 121 -14.05 12.11 -2.27
CA ILE A 121 -13.05 12.07 -3.33
C ILE A 121 -13.70 12.15 -4.71
N ARG A 122 -12.99 12.71 -5.68
CA ARG A 122 -13.42 12.75 -7.09
C ARG A 122 -12.94 11.54 -7.88
N ALA A 123 -13.70 11.19 -8.90
CA ALA A 123 -13.22 10.31 -9.96
C ALA A 123 -12.24 11.07 -10.88
N TRP A 124 -11.20 10.37 -11.30
CA TRP A 124 -10.17 10.78 -12.27
C TRP A 124 -9.98 9.68 -13.33
N PRO A 125 -10.93 9.49 -14.26
CA PRO A 125 -10.94 8.33 -15.15
C PRO A 125 -9.67 8.20 -15.98
N ASP A 126 -9.15 9.33 -16.50
CA ASP A 126 -7.91 9.37 -17.29
C ASP A 126 -6.66 9.00 -16.49
N SER A 127 -6.74 9.08 -15.16
CA SER A 127 -5.66 8.73 -14.23
C SER A 127 -5.90 7.40 -13.52
N GLY A 128 -7.02 6.73 -13.79
CA GLY A 128 -7.35 5.41 -13.26
C GLY A 128 -8.09 5.40 -11.91
N ILE A 129 -8.58 6.54 -11.42
CA ILE A 129 -9.53 6.57 -10.29
C ILE A 129 -10.94 6.67 -10.88
N VAL A 130 -11.75 5.63 -10.70
CA VAL A 130 -13.10 5.54 -11.26
C VAL A 130 -14.14 5.48 -10.14
N ASP A 131 -15.43 5.53 -10.49
CA ASP A 131 -16.53 5.52 -9.52
C ASP A 131 -16.49 4.32 -8.56
N ARG A 132 -15.97 3.18 -9.03
CA ARG A 132 -15.75 2.00 -8.18
C ARG A 132 -14.81 2.31 -7.01
N ASP A 133 -13.73 3.05 -7.25
CA ASP A 133 -12.74 3.41 -6.22
C ASP A 133 -13.35 4.41 -5.23
N VAL A 134 -14.16 5.35 -5.71
CA VAL A 134 -14.92 6.29 -4.89
C VAL A 134 -15.91 5.56 -3.97
N ALA A 135 -16.62 4.57 -4.51
CA ALA A 135 -17.52 3.72 -3.75
C ALA A 135 -16.78 2.89 -2.70
N ALA A 136 -15.65 2.28 -3.07
CA ALA A 136 -14.81 1.52 -2.15
C ALA A 136 -14.28 2.39 -1.00
N TYR A 137 -13.83 3.61 -1.29
CA TYR A 137 -13.40 4.57 -0.28
C TYR A 137 -14.52 4.87 0.71
N THR A 138 -15.70 5.17 0.20
CA THR A 138 -16.89 5.45 1.01
C THR A 138 -17.29 4.24 1.85
N ALA A 139 -17.18 3.01 1.31
CA ALA A 139 -17.45 1.78 2.03
C ALA A 139 -16.49 1.56 3.20
N VAL A 140 -15.19 1.81 3.01
CA VAL A 140 -14.18 1.75 4.09
C VAL A 140 -14.51 2.76 5.20
N LEU A 141 -14.85 4.01 4.85
CA LEU A 141 -15.22 5.02 5.86
C LEU A 141 -16.47 4.62 6.66
N ARG A 142 -17.49 4.07 6.00
CA ARG A 142 -18.70 3.57 6.67
C ARG A 142 -18.40 2.37 7.58
N LEU A 143 -17.51 1.48 7.17
CA LEU A 143 -17.04 0.39 8.01
C LEU A 143 -16.35 0.95 9.26
N LEU A 144 -15.38 1.84 9.09
CA LEU A 144 -14.64 2.48 10.18
C LEU A 144 -15.55 3.22 11.17
N ALA A 145 -16.57 3.93 10.67
CA ALA A 145 -17.54 4.64 11.51
C ALA A 145 -18.37 3.68 12.37
N ARG A 146 -18.76 2.51 11.84
CA ARG A 146 -19.50 1.50 12.61
C ARG A 146 -18.66 0.87 13.71
N LEU A 147 -17.33 0.85 13.56
CA LEU A 147 -16.43 0.30 14.56
C LEU A 147 -16.23 1.20 15.80
N GLN A 148 -16.66 2.47 15.77
CA GLN A 148 -16.41 3.45 16.85
C GLN A 148 -17.32 3.29 18.09
N GLY A 149 -18.37 2.47 18.02
CA GLY A 149 -19.36 2.32 19.09
C GLY A 149 -19.30 0.97 19.82
N GLU A 150 -20.24 0.74 20.76
CA GLU A 150 -20.39 -0.57 21.43
C GLU A 150 -20.57 -1.72 20.44
N ALA A 151 -21.23 -1.46 19.31
CA ALA A 151 -21.35 -2.43 18.22
C ALA A 151 -19.99 -2.81 17.62
N GLY A 152 -19.06 -1.86 17.52
CA GLY A 152 -17.68 -2.10 17.09
C GLY A 152 -16.86 -2.88 18.11
N GLN A 153 -17.08 -2.66 19.41
CA GLN A 153 -16.46 -3.48 20.46
C GLN A 153 -16.95 -4.93 20.45
N ARG A 154 -18.19 -5.16 20.00
CA ARG A 154 -18.78 -6.49 19.80
C ARG A 154 -18.39 -7.10 18.43
N ALA A 155 -17.78 -6.34 17.53
CA ALA A 155 -17.42 -6.81 16.20
C ALA A 155 -16.23 -7.80 16.26
N GLN A 156 -16.37 -8.92 15.57
CA GLN A 156 -15.30 -9.91 15.46
C GLN A 156 -14.33 -9.52 14.34
N LEU A 157 -13.02 -9.65 14.56
CA LEU A 157 -11.99 -9.37 13.54
C LEU A 157 -12.26 -10.09 12.21
N ALA A 158 -12.69 -11.35 12.25
CA ALA A 158 -13.04 -12.12 11.07
C ALA A 158 -14.22 -11.52 10.29
N HIS A 159 -15.14 -10.82 10.97
CA HIS A 159 -16.24 -10.12 10.31
C HIS A 159 -15.73 -8.82 9.65
N VAL A 160 -14.93 -8.02 10.36
CA VAL A 160 -14.35 -6.77 9.83
C VAL A 160 -13.44 -7.02 8.62
N LEU A 161 -12.64 -8.09 8.68
CA LEU A 161 -11.77 -8.51 7.57
C LEU A 161 -12.58 -8.89 6.33
N ARG A 162 -13.64 -9.70 6.50
CA ARG A 162 -14.51 -10.13 5.40
C ARG A 162 -15.35 -8.99 4.82
N GLU A 163 -15.97 -8.19 5.67
CA GLU A 163 -16.84 -7.10 5.24
C GLU A 163 -16.04 -5.99 4.54
N GLY A 164 -14.81 -5.75 4.98
CA GLY A 164 -13.93 -4.75 4.38
C GLY A 164 -13.20 -5.23 3.12
N ASP A 165 -13.20 -6.53 2.81
CA ASP A 165 -12.29 -7.13 1.81
C ASP A 165 -12.38 -6.49 0.44
N ASP A 166 -13.55 -6.54 -0.22
CA ASP A 166 -13.70 -6.00 -1.57
C ASP A 166 -13.32 -4.51 -1.66
N ALA A 167 -13.71 -3.72 -0.66
CA ALA A 167 -13.41 -2.29 -0.62
C ALA A 167 -11.90 -2.04 -0.44
N VAL A 168 -11.25 -2.73 0.50
CA VAL A 168 -9.82 -2.58 0.77
C VAL A 168 -8.98 -3.10 -0.40
N GLN A 169 -9.33 -4.24 -0.98
CA GLN A 169 -8.68 -4.78 -2.17
C GLN A 169 -8.81 -3.82 -3.36
N THR A 170 -9.98 -3.22 -3.55
CA THR A 170 -10.19 -2.19 -4.56
C THR A 170 -9.23 -1.02 -4.32
N LEU A 171 -9.20 -0.42 -3.14
CA LEU A 171 -8.30 0.70 -2.84
C LEU A 171 -6.81 0.36 -3.00
N LEU A 172 -6.38 -0.82 -2.53
CA LEU A 172 -4.99 -1.28 -2.70
C LEU A 172 -4.64 -1.47 -4.19
N SER A 173 -5.59 -1.96 -4.99
CA SER A 173 -5.42 -2.07 -6.44
C SER A 173 -5.37 -0.70 -7.13
N THR A 174 -6.15 0.28 -6.65
CA THR A 174 -6.08 1.68 -7.10
C THR A 174 -4.70 2.27 -6.82
N LEU A 175 -4.19 2.11 -5.59
CA LEU A 175 -2.83 2.55 -5.22
C LEU A 175 -1.75 1.90 -6.09
N ALA A 176 -1.85 0.59 -6.33
CA ALA A 176 -0.92 -0.12 -7.22
C ALA A 176 -1.00 0.38 -8.68
N SER A 177 -2.19 0.77 -9.15
CA SER A 177 -2.40 1.30 -10.50
C SER A 177 -1.85 2.71 -10.65
N LEU A 178 -2.07 3.57 -9.65
CA LEU A 178 -1.47 4.90 -9.55
C LEU A 178 0.05 4.81 -9.49
N LEU A 179 0.61 3.83 -8.78
CA LEU A 179 2.05 3.61 -8.75
C LEU A 179 2.63 3.34 -10.15
N ARG A 180 1.96 2.50 -10.96
CA ARG A 180 2.35 2.26 -12.36
C ARG A 180 2.23 3.51 -13.22
N LEU A 181 1.21 4.34 -12.99
CA LEU A 181 1.08 5.64 -13.65
C LEU A 181 2.28 6.55 -13.31
N TYR A 182 2.66 6.62 -12.04
CA TYR A 182 3.78 7.43 -11.57
C TYR A 182 5.13 6.95 -12.12
N ASP A 183 5.32 5.64 -12.20
CA ASP A 183 6.52 5.03 -12.79
C ASP A 183 6.65 5.38 -14.27
N LYS A 184 5.56 5.21 -15.04
CA LYS A 184 5.52 5.59 -16.46
C LYS A 184 5.74 7.09 -16.67
N ALA A 185 5.14 7.94 -15.82
CA ALA A 185 5.40 9.37 -15.86
C ALA A 185 6.86 9.70 -15.50
N GLY A 186 7.47 8.95 -14.59
CA GLY A 186 8.88 9.04 -14.23
C GLY A 186 9.82 8.62 -15.36
N ASP A 187 9.48 7.58 -16.12
CA ASP A 187 10.20 7.18 -17.33
C ASP A 187 10.15 8.25 -18.40
N ASN A 188 8.96 8.83 -18.65
CA ASN A 188 8.82 9.95 -19.57
C ASN A 188 9.65 11.16 -19.12
N GLU A 189 9.66 11.45 -17.81
CA GLU A 189 10.49 12.52 -17.23
C GLU A 189 11.98 12.24 -17.44
N ARG A 190 12.44 11.01 -17.19
CA ARG A 190 13.82 10.59 -17.43
C ARG A 190 14.21 10.81 -18.89
N ASP A 191 13.38 10.35 -19.82
CA ASP A 191 13.72 10.37 -21.25
C ASP A 191 13.80 11.81 -21.78
N ILE A 192 12.93 12.71 -21.31
CA ILE A 192 13.02 14.15 -21.61
C ILE A 192 14.32 14.75 -21.04
N VAL A 193 14.60 14.52 -19.76
CA VAL A 193 15.74 15.16 -19.07
C VAL A 193 17.07 14.66 -19.61
N LEU A 194 17.23 13.34 -19.73
CA LEU A 194 18.47 12.75 -20.23
C LEU A 194 18.65 13.01 -21.73
N GLY A 195 17.58 12.97 -22.51
CA GLY A 195 17.62 13.28 -23.94
C GLY A 195 18.01 14.73 -24.21
N GLN A 196 17.48 15.69 -23.43
CA GLN A 196 17.88 17.09 -23.54
C GLN A 196 19.36 17.28 -23.18
N LEU A 197 19.83 16.68 -22.09
CA LEU A 197 21.25 16.77 -21.68
C LEU A 197 22.19 16.14 -22.72
N GLU A 198 21.81 15.01 -23.30
CA GLU A 198 22.59 14.33 -24.35
C GLU A 198 22.71 15.21 -25.60
N MET A 199 21.60 15.81 -26.02
CA MET A 199 21.56 16.76 -27.13
C MET A 199 22.47 17.97 -26.84
N ASP A 200 22.32 18.62 -25.67
CA ASP A 200 23.12 19.81 -25.32
C ASP A 200 24.62 19.50 -25.27
N LEU A 201 25.00 18.32 -24.76
CA LEU A 201 26.38 17.85 -24.74
C LEU A 201 26.94 17.60 -26.14
N ALA A 202 26.13 17.10 -27.07
CA ALA A 202 26.55 16.80 -28.44
C ALA A 202 26.87 18.07 -29.26
N PHE A 203 26.32 19.23 -28.88
CA PHE A 203 26.57 20.50 -29.57
C PHE A 203 27.59 21.41 -28.85
N ALA A 204 28.17 20.96 -27.73
CA ALA A 204 29.11 21.74 -26.94
C ALA A 204 30.57 21.50 -27.37
N ASP A 205 30.98 22.09 -28.50
CA ASP A 205 32.27 21.79 -29.16
C ASP A 205 33.36 22.86 -29.00
N THR A 206 33.14 23.93 -28.23
CA THR A 206 34.13 25.02 -28.12
C THR A 206 35.08 24.86 -26.92
N PRO A 207 36.37 25.26 -27.04
CA PRO A 207 37.34 25.21 -25.94
C PRO A 207 36.89 25.95 -24.67
N GLN A 208 36.12 27.03 -24.82
CA GLN A 208 35.57 27.84 -23.74
C GLN A 208 34.48 27.11 -22.95
N GLN A 209 33.85 26.08 -23.54
CA GLN A 209 32.78 25.30 -22.93
C GLN A 209 33.26 24.04 -22.19
N ARG A 210 34.57 23.74 -22.17
CA ARG A 210 35.09 22.50 -21.55
C ARG A 210 34.60 22.27 -20.11
N LEU A 211 34.60 23.31 -19.28
CA LEU A 211 34.12 23.20 -17.89
C LEU A 211 32.59 22.95 -17.84
N LEU A 212 31.82 23.57 -18.75
CA LEU A 212 30.38 23.35 -18.86
C LEU A 212 30.07 21.92 -19.33
N VAL A 213 30.86 21.36 -20.26
CA VAL A 213 30.76 19.97 -20.69
C VAL A 213 31.02 19.01 -19.52
N VAL A 214 32.06 19.26 -18.73
CA VAL A 214 32.36 18.44 -17.53
C VAL A 214 31.21 18.53 -16.53
N LEU A 215 30.69 19.73 -16.25
CA LEU A 215 29.57 19.91 -15.33
C LEU A 215 28.30 19.21 -15.83
N ALA A 216 27.98 19.35 -17.12
CA ALA A 216 26.83 18.71 -17.74
C ALA A 216 26.93 17.19 -17.73
N ARG A 217 28.12 16.61 -17.94
CA ARG A 217 28.36 15.15 -17.78
C ARG A 217 28.15 14.69 -16.34
N THR A 218 28.64 15.45 -15.35
CA THR A 218 28.41 15.14 -13.94
C THR A 218 26.93 15.21 -13.59
N LEU A 219 26.21 16.22 -14.09
CA LEU A 219 24.76 16.34 -13.92
C LEU A 219 24.02 15.16 -14.58
N GLN A 220 24.39 14.77 -15.80
CA GLN A 220 23.81 13.63 -16.51
C GLN A 220 24.00 12.33 -15.72
N GLN A 221 25.21 12.06 -15.22
CA GLN A 221 25.48 10.89 -14.37
C GLN A 221 24.65 10.91 -13.09
N SER A 222 24.57 12.07 -12.43
CA SER A 222 23.75 12.24 -11.23
C SER A 222 22.26 11.98 -11.51
N LYS A 223 21.75 12.46 -12.64
CA LYS A 223 20.35 12.23 -13.05
C LYS A 223 20.07 10.78 -13.40
N THR A 224 20.96 10.11 -14.12
CA THR A 224 20.85 8.68 -14.41
C THR A 224 20.71 7.87 -13.13
N GLU A 225 21.54 8.15 -12.12
CA GLU A 225 21.45 7.45 -10.83
C GLU A 225 20.18 7.81 -10.05
N GLU A 226 19.75 9.08 -10.07
CA GLU A 226 18.47 9.51 -9.47
C GLU A 226 17.30 8.69 -10.03
N TYR A 227 17.19 8.60 -11.36
CA TYR A 227 16.10 7.86 -12.02
C TYR A 227 16.20 6.35 -11.77
N ARG A 228 17.42 5.78 -11.74
CA ARG A 228 17.63 4.37 -11.42
C ARG A 228 17.14 4.02 -10.01
N LEU A 229 17.54 4.82 -9.00
CA LEU A 229 17.12 4.64 -7.62
C LEU A 229 15.61 4.82 -7.46
N TYR A 230 15.03 5.74 -8.23
CA TYR A 230 13.58 5.96 -8.22
C TYR A 230 12.81 4.74 -8.75
N GLY A 231 13.23 4.15 -9.88
CA GLY A 231 12.62 2.93 -10.41
C GLY A 231 12.71 1.74 -9.44
N LEU A 232 13.81 1.61 -8.69
CA LEU A 232 13.93 0.62 -7.62
C LEU A 232 12.93 0.85 -6.48
N ARG A 233 12.72 2.11 -6.08
CA ARG A 233 11.73 2.47 -5.05
C ARG A 233 10.30 2.16 -5.50
N HIS A 234 9.96 2.41 -6.76
CA HIS A 234 8.68 2.01 -7.36
C HIS A 234 8.47 0.50 -7.28
N THR A 235 9.48 -0.27 -7.70
CA THR A 235 9.42 -1.73 -7.65
C THR A 235 9.17 -2.22 -6.23
N LEU A 236 9.92 -1.70 -5.26
CA LEU A 236 9.78 -2.07 -3.85
C LEU A 236 8.39 -1.71 -3.29
N ALA A 237 7.91 -0.48 -3.53
CA ALA A 237 6.60 -0.05 -3.07
C ALA A 237 5.48 -0.90 -3.68
N GLY A 238 5.60 -1.28 -4.96
CA GLY A 238 4.66 -2.17 -5.63
C GLY A 238 4.63 -3.57 -5.01
N GLN A 239 5.80 -4.13 -4.68
CA GLN A 239 5.91 -5.42 -3.99
C GLN A 239 5.27 -5.38 -2.60
N GLN A 240 5.49 -4.28 -1.85
CA GLN A 240 4.92 -4.09 -0.52
C GLN A 240 3.39 -3.97 -0.55
N LEU A 241 2.83 -3.17 -1.46
CA LEU A 241 1.38 -3.07 -1.66
C LEU A 241 0.76 -4.41 -2.06
N ALA A 242 1.43 -5.15 -2.96
CA ALA A 242 0.96 -6.47 -3.38
C ALA A 242 1.03 -7.50 -2.24
N ALA A 243 2.06 -7.45 -1.39
CA ALA A 243 2.16 -8.30 -0.20
C ALA A 243 1.06 -7.99 0.81
N LEU A 244 0.80 -6.70 1.05
CA LEU A 244 -0.28 -6.22 1.91
C LEU A 244 -1.65 -6.72 1.42
N ALA A 245 -1.93 -6.58 0.11
CA ALA A 245 -3.17 -7.04 -0.50
C ALA A 245 -3.36 -8.56 -0.36
N ARG A 246 -2.32 -9.35 -0.66
CA ARG A 246 -2.37 -10.82 -0.53
C ARG A 246 -2.60 -11.25 0.91
N GLU A 247 -1.90 -10.65 1.87
CA GLU A 247 -2.02 -10.99 3.28
C GLU A 247 -3.41 -10.64 3.82
N HIS A 248 -3.93 -9.48 3.44
CA HIS A 248 -5.29 -9.08 3.77
C HIS A 248 -6.32 -10.10 3.23
N ALA A 249 -6.25 -10.43 1.93
CA ALA A 249 -7.16 -11.39 1.31
C ALA A 249 -7.08 -12.77 1.96
N ARG A 250 -5.86 -13.24 2.30
CA ARG A 250 -5.63 -14.49 3.01
C ARG A 250 -6.36 -14.53 4.35
N LEU A 251 -6.26 -13.46 5.14
CA LEU A 251 -6.93 -13.38 6.45
C LEU A 251 -8.45 -13.21 6.33
N ALA A 252 -8.93 -12.49 5.31
CA ALA A 252 -10.36 -12.38 5.01
C ALA A 252 -10.96 -13.75 4.64
N MET A 253 -10.28 -14.53 3.80
CA MET A 253 -10.67 -15.90 3.44
C MET A 253 -10.58 -16.86 4.62
N ALA A 254 -9.53 -16.80 5.45
CA ALA A 254 -9.45 -17.66 6.64
C ALA A 254 -10.63 -17.46 7.61
N GLY A 255 -11.19 -16.24 7.66
CA GLY A 255 -12.37 -15.90 8.44
C GLY A 255 -13.70 -16.48 7.92
N THR A 256 -13.75 -17.13 6.74
CA THR A 256 -15.01 -17.68 6.18
C THR A 256 -15.43 -19.02 6.76
N HIS A 257 -14.57 -19.69 7.52
CA HIS A 257 -14.82 -21.01 8.10
C HIS A 257 -14.83 -20.99 9.63
N ILE A 258 -15.84 -20.36 10.23
CA ILE A 258 -16.05 -20.38 11.69
C ILE A 258 -17.57 -20.45 12.00
N PRO A 259 -18.04 -21.46 12.76
CA PRO A 259 -19.37 -21.45 13.37
C PRO A 259 -19.43 -20.44 14.51
N GLU A 260 -20.58 -19.79 14.72
CA GLU A 260 -20.83 -18.84 15.82
C GLU A 260 -20.51 -19.45 17.21
N ALA A 261 -19.25 -19.34 17.66
CA ALA A 261 -18.85 -19.66 19.03
C ALA A 261 -18.81 -18.36 19.85
N THR A 262 -20.00 -18.06 20.35
CA THR A 262 -20.40 -17.27 21.52
C THR A 262 -19.30 -16.50 22.31
N TRP A 263 -19.34 -15.18 22.13
CA TRP A 263 -18.73 -14.15 22.96
C TRP A 263 -19.19 -14.15 24.44
N THR A 264 -20.17 -14.98 24.82
CA THR A 264 -20.75 -15.03 26.16
C THR A 264 -19.80 -15.57 27.24
N ASP A 265 -18.87 -16.47 26.90
CA ASP A 265 -18.01 -17.13 27.90
C ASP A 265 -16.92 -16.21 28.47
N HIS A 266 -16.40 -15.27 27.66
CA HIS A 266 -15.39 -14.32 28.12
C HIS A 266 -15.98 -13.17 28.95
N GLN A 267 -17.25 -12.80 28.74
CA GLN A 267 -17.93 -11.83 29.58
C GLN A 267 -18.27 -12.40 30.96
N ALA A 268 -18.69 -13.67 31.05
CA ALA A 268 -18.90 -14.34 32.33
C ALA A 268 -17.60 -14.40 33.17
N ALA A 269 -16.46 -14.68 32.52
CA ALA A 269 -15.16 -14.74 33.18
C ALA A 269 -14.64 -13.36 33.66
N ASN A 270 -15.00 -12.26 32.99
CA ASN A 270 -14.61 -10.90 33.39
C ASN A 270 -15.60 -10.25 34.36
N ALA A 271 -16.90 -10.60 34.33
CA ALA A 271 -17.89 -10.19 35.32
C ALA A 271 -17.63 -10.83 36.69
N ALA A 272 -17.12 -12.07 36.72
CA ALA A 272 -16.75 -12.77 37.95
C ALA A 272 -15.43 -12.26 38.61
N LYS A 273 -14.71 -11.34 37.96
CA LYS A 273 -13.43 -10.79 38.43
C LYS A 273 -13.49 -9.33 38.89
N ARG A 274 -14.68 -8.72 38.91
CA ARG A 274 -14.86 -7.36 39.46
C ARG A 274 -15.46 -7.48 40.88
N PRO A 275 -14.78 -6.96 41.92
CA PRO A 275 -15.34 -6.90 43.28
C PRO A 275 -16.51 -5.91 43.38
#